data_AF-A0A7K1UNF9-F1
#
_entry.id   AF-A0A7K1UNF9-F1
#
_cell.length_a   1.000
_cell.length_b   1.000
_cell.length_c   1.000
_cell.angle_alpha   90.00
_cell.angle_beta   90.00
_cell.angle_gamma   90.00
#
_symmetry.space_group_name_H-M   'P 1'
#
loop_
_entity.id
_entity.type
_entity.pdbx_description
1 polymer ?
#
loop_
_entity_poly.entity_id
_entity_poly.type
_entity_poly.pdbx_seq_one_letter_code
_entity_poly.pdbx_strand_id
1 'polypeptide(L)'
;MSPDYENHAGTRPAAWRDDLTGGDDSLFAGRPEPVNEYTGRTLTYEVTGRIARITFNRPERGNAITADTPIELAAAVERADLDPRVHVMVVSGRGKGFCGGYDLSIFAENSFAPAEGAQPTEGTVLDPEVQARNHNPWGTWDPMVDYAMMSRFNRGFSSLLHANKPTVAKVHGFAVAGGTDIALFADQIICAEDARFGYPPTRTWGIPAAGMWAHRVGDQRAKRLLFTGDSLSGKQAEEWGLAIEAPPADELDARTEELLERISRVPINQLVMAKLALNSALLNQGVLNSGMISTVFDGISRHTREGYAFQLRSATAGFREAVRERDEPFGDWKRAQFDQPKD
;
A
#
# COMPACT_ATOMS: atom_id res chain seq x y z
N MET A 1 32.70 41.43 -6.08
CA MET A 1 32.88 40.08 -5.53
C MET A 1 33.31 39.20 -6.69
N SER A 2 34.59 38.83 -6.78
CA SER A 2 35.00 37.84 -7.78
C SER A 2 34.26 36.55 -7.46
N PRO A 3 33.67 35.83 -8.43
CA PRO A 3 33.09 34.52 -8.14
C PRO A 3 34.23 33.65 -7.60
N ASP A 4 33.99 32.98 -6.46
CA ASP A 4 34.95 32.07 -5.84
C ASP A 4 35.09 30.81 -6.71
N TYR A 5 35.83 30.94 -7.80
CA TYR A 5 36.21 29.84 -8.67
C TYR A 5 37.41 29.07 -8.10
N GLU A 6 38.04 29.47 -6.99
CA GLU A 6 39.15 28.71 -6.40
C GLU A 6 38.64 27.51 -5.59
N ASN A 7 37.53 27.67 -4.85
CA ASN A 7 36.87 26.58 -4.13
C ASN A 7 35.76 25.86 -4.93
N HIS A 8 35.28 26.48 -6.00
CA HIS A 8 34.18 25.96 -6.85
C HIS A 8 34.55 25.90 -8.34
N ALA A 9 35.82 25.63 -8.63
CA ALA A 9 36.44 25.64 -9.97
C ALA A 9 35.85 24.66 -11.01
N GLY A 10 34.76 23.95 -10.71
CA GLY A 10 34.30 22.83 -11.54
C GLY A 10 35.31 21.67 -11.60
N THR A 11 36.33 21.67 -10.73
CA THR A 11 37.40 20.66 -10.67
C THR A 11 36.99 19.38 -9.96
N ARG A 12 35.86 19.38 -9.24
CA ARG A 12 35.23 18.21 -8.62
C ARG A 12 34.32 17.51 -9.63
N PRO A 13 34.73 16.39 -10.24
CA PRO A 13 33.90 15.71 -11.23
C PRO A 13 32.60 15.25 -10.60
N ALA A 14 31.47 15.59 -11.24
CA ALA A 14 30.14 15.16 -10.81
C ALA A 14 29.77 15.49 -9.34
N ALA A 15 30.15 16.67 -8.85
CA ALA A 15 29.84 17.12 -7.47
C ALA A 15 28.34 17.04 -7.08
N TRP A 16 27.43 17.00 -8.06
CA TRP A 16 26.00 16.75 -7.80
C TRP A 16 25.69 15.32 -7.36
N ARG A 17 26.66 14.39 -7.40
CA ARG A 17 26.52 13.02 -6.88
C ARG A 17 26.91 12.88 -5.41
N ASP A 18 27.55 13.91 -4.86
CA ASP A 18 27.98 13.95 -3.47
C ASP A 18 26.75 13.85 -2.56
N ASP A 19 26.86 13.05 -1.51
CA ASP A 19 25.82 12.89 -0.52
C ASP A 19 25.84 14.04 0.49
N LEU A 20 24.69 14.34 1.09
CA LEU A 20 24.61 15.35 2.16
C LEU A 20 25.44 14.97 3.39
N THR A 21 25.74 13.68 3.53
CA THR A 21 26.45 13.08 4.65
C THR A 21 27.96 12.96 4.45
N GLY A 22 28.48 13.19 3.24
CA GLY A 22 29.90 13.05 2.92
C GLY A 22 30.65 14.37 2.88
N GLY A 23 31.98 14.28 3.07
CA GLY A 23 32.90 15.40 3.06
C GLY A 23 33.03 16.13 4.40
N ASP A 24 34.13 16.88 4.54
CA ASP A 24 34.49 17.58 5.79
C ASP A 24 33.49 18.70 6.16
N ASP A 25 32.80 19.27 5.16
CA ASP A 25 31.78 20.31 5.32
C ASP A 25 30.35 19.74 5.41
N SER A 26 30.18 18.42 5.62
CA SER A 26 28.86 17.82 5.72
C SER A 26 28.03 18.44 6.85
N LEU A 27 26.76 18.75 6.56
CA LEU A 27 25.78 19.18 7.58
C LEU A 27 25.53 18.10 8.67
N PHE A 28 25.95 16.87 8.41
CA PHE A 28 25.79 15.72 9.29
C PHE A 28 27.13 15.26 9.91
N ALA A 29 28.22 16.01 9.73
CA ALA A 29 29.52 15.69 10.32
C ALA A 29 29.42 15.48 11.84
N GLY A 30 29.94 14.34 12.33
CA GLY A 30 29.93 13.99 13.75
C GLY A 30 28.56 13.57 14.32
N ARG A 31 27.53 13.39 13.48
CA ARG A 31 26.22 12.90 13.90
C ARG A 31 26.11 11.38 13.77
N PRO A 32 25.32 10.71 14.64
CA PRO A 32 25.07 9.28 14.53
C PRO A 32 24.19 8.97 13.32
N GLU A 33 24.37 7.77 12.77
CA GLU A 33 23.44 7.22 11.79
C GLU A 33 22.15 6.73 12.49
N PRO A 34 20.97 6.94 11.88
CA PRO A 34 19.74 6.34 12.34
C PRO A 34 19.82 4.83 12.16
N VAL A 35 19.06 4.07 12.96
CA VAL A 35 19.02 2.61 12.75
C VAL A 35 18.54 2.30 11.32
N ASN A 36 19.28 1.44 10.65
CA ASN A 36 19.11 1.12 9.24
C ASN A 36 18.30 -0.17 9.04
N GLU A 37 18.10 -0.98 10.09
CA GLU A 37 17.32 -2.21 10.03
C GLU A 37 16.46 -2.43 11.28
N TYR A 38 15.24 -2.96 11.11
CA TYR A 38 14.45 -3.51 12.20
C TYR A 38 13.38 -4.49 11.69
N THR A 39 12.91 -5.35 12.58
CA THR A 39 11.74 -6.22 12.33
C THR A 39 10.59 -5.76 13.22
N GLY A 40 9.52 -5.28 12.59
CA GLY A 40 8.24 -4.99 13.25
C GLY A 40 7.34 -6.22 13.32
N ARG A 41 6.09 -6.01 13.73
CA ARG A 41 5.07 -7.06 13.83
C ARG A 41 4.53 -7.49 12.46
N THR A 42 4.48 -6.56 11.51
CA THR A 42 3.86 -6.77 10.19
C THR A 42 4.81 -6.57 9.02
N LEU A 43 5.94 -5.90 9.23
CA LEU A 43 6.95 -5.63 8.20
C LEU A 43 8.37 -5.61 8.75
N THR A 44 9.35 -5.72 7.85
CA THR A 44 10.76 -5.44 8.11
C THR A 44 11.17 -4.16 7.40
N TYR A 45 12.14 -3.47 7.96
CA TYR A 45 12.80 -2.31 7.39
C TYR A 45 14.29 -2.59 7.26
N GLU A 46 14.90 -2.22 6.13
CA GLU A 46 16.33 -2.34 5.87
C GLU A 46 16.78 -1.23 4.90
N VAL A 47 17.91 -0.59 5.14
CA VAL A 47 18.54 0.32 4.17
C VAL A 47 19.76 -0.35 3.56
N THR A 48 19.73 -0.59 2.25
CA THR A 48 20.86 -1.11 1.48
C THR A 48 21.34 -0.04 0.49
N GLY A 49 22.53 0.51 0.71
CA GLY A 49 23.02 1.65 -0.07
C GLY A 49 22.09 2.86 0.10
N ARG A 50 21.47 3.31 -1.00
CA ARG A 50 20.57 4.48 -1.03
C ARG A 50 19.07 4.10 -1.06
N ILE A 51 18.75 2.83 -0.82
CA ILE A 51 17.40 2.26 -0.97
C ILE A 51 16.89 1.81 0.41
N ALA A 52 15.74 2.34 0.83
CA ALA A 52 15.01 1.82 1.98
C ALA A 52 14.02 0.73 1.53
N ARG A 53 14.16 -0.47 2.09
CA ARG A 53 13.35 -1.65 1.81
C ARG A 53 12.36 -1.85 2.94
N ILE A 54 11.07 -1.76 2.61
CA ILE A 54 9.95 -1.99 3.51
C ILE A 54 9.28 -3.28 3.02
N THR A 55 9.39 -4.37 3.77
CA THR A 55 8.92 -5.68 3.31
C THR A 55 7.92 -6.28 4.28
N PHE A 56 6.67 -6.48 3.84
CA PHE A 56 5.66 -7.17 4.64
C PHE A 56 6.11 -8.58 5.03
N ASN A 57 5.86 -8.94 6.28
CA ASN A 57 6.47 -10.08 6.95
C ASN A 57 5.44 -10.99 7.63
N ARG A 58 4.28 -11.19 6.99
CA ARG A 58 3.27 -12.19 7.40
C ARG A 58 2.95 -13.16 6.24
N PRO A 59 3.97 -13.80 5.63
CA PRO A 59 3.81 -14.57 4.39
C PRO A 59 2.82 -15.73 4.51
N GLU A 60 2.71 -16.34 5.68
CA GLU A 60 1.77 -17.41 6.02
C GLU A 60 0.31 -16.97 6.02
N ARG A 61 0.07 -15.65 6.16
CA ARG A 61 -1.25 -15.01 6.04
C ARG A 61 -1.40 -14.19 4.75
N GLY A 62 -0.49 -14.37 3.78
CA GLY A 62 -0.50 -13.59 2.53
C GLY A 62 -0.32 -12.09 2.77
N ASN A 63 0.43 -11.71 3.81
CA ASN A 63 0.68 -10.33 4.23
C ASN A 63 -0.61 -9.54 4.49
N ALA A 64 -1.64 -10.21 5.05
CA ALA A 64 -2.90 -9.56 5.35
C ALA A 64 -2.72 -8.38 6.33
N ILE A 65 -3.50 -7.33 6.11
CA ILE A 65 -3.47 -6.06 6.85
C ILE A 65 -4.07 -6.27 8.24
N THR A 66 -3.38 -5.75 9.25
CA THR A 66 -3.84 -5.68 10.65
C THR A 66 -3.82 -4.23 11.13
N ALA A 67 -4.30 -3.95 12.35
CA ALA A 67 -4.27 -2.61 12.94
C ALA A 67 -2.85 -2.00 13.03
N ASP A 68 -1.82 -2.84 13.09
CA ASP A 68 -0.43 -2.39 13.17
C ASP A 68 0.18 -2.02 11.83
N THR A 69 -0.34 -2.59 10.73
CA THR A 69 0.18 -2.40 9.39
C THR A 69 0.25 -0.93 8.95
N PRO A 70 -0.83 -0.11 9.06
CA PRO A 70 -0.76 1.30 8.69
C PRO A 70 0.18 2.11 9.59
N ILE A 71 0.33 1.73 10.86
CA ILE A 71 1.19 2.41 11.83
C ILE A 71 2.67 2.14 11.50
N GLU A 72 3.04 0.87 11.32
CA GLU A 72 4.40 0.47 11.00
C GLU A 72 4.82 0.97 9.61
N LEU A 73 3.92 0.94 8.62
CA LEU A 73 4.21 1.46 7.28
C LEU A 73 4.51 2.96 7.32
N ALA A 74 3.65 3.76 7.95
CA ALA A 74 3.87 5.20 8.06
C ALA A 74 5.15 5.54 8.82
N ALA A 75 5.46 4.82 9.91
CA ALA A 75 6.70 5.00 10.66
C ALA A 75 7.95 4.62 9.83
N ALA A 76 7.88 3.54 9.04
CA ALA A 76 8.96 3.13 8.14
C ALA A 76 9.20 4.16 7.03
N VAL A 77 8.11 4.70 6.45
CA VAL A 77 8.16 5.74 5.43
C VAL A 77 8.78 7.02 5.99
N GLU A 78 8.28 7.54 7.12
CA GLU A 78 8.82 8.75 7.76
C GLU A 78 10.31 8.61 8.09
N ARG A 79 10.70 7.44 8.62
CA ARG A 79 12.10 7.14 8.89
C ARG A 79 12.97 7.25 7.65
N ALA A 80 12.54 6.63 6.54
CA ALA A 80 13.24 6.70 5.27
C ALA A 80 13.23 8.11 4.67
N ASP A 81 12.17 8.89 4.89
CA ASP A 81 12.04 10.24 4.36
C ASP A 81 13.01 11.22 5.05
N LEU A 82 13.16 11.09 6.37
CA LEU A 82 14.08 11.90 7.17
C LEU A 82 15.56 11.49 7.00
N ASP A 83 15.83 10.29 6.50
CA ASP A 83 17.19 9.78 6.35
C ASP A 83 17.92 10.39 5.13
N PRO A 84 18.94 11.26 5.28
CA PRO A 84 19.62 11.91 4.15
C PRO A 84 20.40 10.95 3.24
N ARG A 85 20.58 9.68 3.62
CA ARG A 85 21.25 8.64 2.81
C ARG A 85 20.27 7.86 1.94
N VAL A 86 18.97 7.91 2.24
CA VAL A 86 17.93 7.24 1.46
C VAL A 86 17.44 8.16 0.33
N HIS A 87 17.42 7.62 -0.89
CA HIS A 87 16.93 8.30 -2.10
C HIS A 87 15.58 7.77 -2.58
N VAL A 88 15.29 6.49 -2.34
CA VAL A 88 14.08 5.82 -2.81
C VAL A 88 13.65 4.75 -1.82
N MET A 89 12.34 4.56 -1.69
CA MET A 89 11.75 3.51 -0.87
C MET A 89 11.12 2.44 -1.76
N VAL A 90 11.27 1.17 -1.40
CA VAL A 90 10.56 0.05 -2.04
C VAL A 90 9.71 -0.68 -1.02
N VAL A 91 8.42 -0.83 -1.31
CA VAL A 91 7.49 -1.68 -0.56
C VAL A 91 7.29 -2.99 -1.30
N SER A 92 7.41 -4.10 -0.58
CA SER A 92 7.27 -5.46 -1.12
C SER A 92 6.66 -6.41 -0.08
N GLY A 93 6.31 -7.64 -0.46
CA GLY A 93 5.85 -8.68 0.46
C GLY A 93 6.72 -9.93 0.42
N ARG A 94 6.85 -10.63 1.55
CA ARG A 94 7.41 -12.00 1.56
C ARG A 94 6.35 -13.04 1.15
N GLY A 95 6.81 -14.22 0.77
CA GLY A 95 5.93 -15.37 0.51
C GLY A 95 5.28 -15.31 -0.87
N LYS A 96 4.02 -15.74 -0.97
CA LYS A 96 3.35 -16.01 -2.25
C LYS A 96 2.84 -14.76 -2.98
N GLY A 97 2.87 -13.59 -2.36
CA GLY A 97 2.45 -12.35 -3.02
C GLY A 97 2.67 -11.11 -2.16
N PHE A 98 2.31 -9.96 -2.73
CA PHE A 98 2.44 -8.66 -2.08
C PHE A 98 1.53 -8.52 -0.86
N CYS A 99 0.21 -8.53 -1.03
CA CYS A 99 -0.77 -8.37 0.05
C CYS A 99 -2.17 -8.85 -0.35
N GLY A 100 -2.79 -9.68 0.49
CA GLY A 100 -4.13 -10.24 0.27
C GLY A 100 -5.31 -9.35 0.69
N GLY A 101 -5.03 -8.17 1.25
CA GLY A 101 -6.05 -7.28 1.81
C GLY A 101 -6.20 -7.38 3.33
N TYR A 102 -7.32 -6.88 3.85
CA TYR A 102 -7.65 -6.92 5.27
C TYR A 102 -7.71 -8.36 5.80
N ASP A 103 -7.16 -8.58 6.99
CA ASP A 103 -7.17 -9.89 7.63
C ASP A 103 -8.59 -10.30 8.03
N LEU A 104 -9.27 -11.06 7.15
CA LEU A 104 -10.66 -11.49 7.35
C LEU A 104 -10.84 -12.37 8.58
N SER A 105 -9.78 -13.04 9.06
CA SER A 105 -9.89 -13.77 10.32
C SER A 105 -10.07 -12.83 11.51
N ILE A 106 -9.47 -11.64 11.47
CA ILE A 106 -9.59 -10.61 12.49
C ILE A 106 -10.89 -9.82 12.29
N PHE A 107 -11.10 -9.29 11.07
CA PHE A 107 -12.14 -8.28 10.83
C PHE A 107 -13.50 -8.83 10.40
N ALA A 108 -13.59 -10.07 9.90
CA ALA A 108 -14.85 -10.67 9.48
C ALA A 108 -15.25 -11.83 10.40
N GLU A 109 -14.40 -12.85 10.52
CA GLU A 109 -14.72 -14.08 11.25
C GLU A 109 -14.81 -13.87 12.77
N ASN A 110 -13.85 -13.16 13.37
CA ASN A 110 -13.80 -12.93 14.81
C ASN A 110 -14.27 -11.52 15.22
N SER A 111 -15.06 -10.87 14.38
CA SER A 111 -15.50 -9.47 14.61
C SER A 111 -16.40 -9.28 15.83
N PHE A 112 -16.99 -10.37 16.37
CA PHE A 112 -17.76 -10.37 17.62
C PHE A 112 -16.94 -10.76 18.86
N ALA A 113 -15.66 -11.13 18.68
CA ALA A 113 -14.77 -11.52 19.77
C ALA A 113 -13.74 -10.41 20.00
N PRO A 114 -13.75 -9.72 21.15
CA PRO A 114 -12.73 -8.73 21.44
C PRO A 114 -11.36 -9.39 21.53
N ALA A 115 -10.31 -8.67 21.08
CA ALA A 115 -8.94 -9.12 21.24
C ALA A 115 -8.59 -9.20 22.74
N GLU A 116 -7.98 -10.30 23.19
CA GLU A 116 -7.55 -10.46 24.58
C GLU A 116 -6.35 -9.54 24.91
N GLY A 117 -6.39 -8.90 26.08
CA GLY A 117 -5.30 -8.10 26.63
C GLY A 117 -5.48 -6.58 26.47
N ALA A 118 -4.76 -5.81 27.29
CA ALA A 118 -4.76 -4.35 27.23
C ALA A 118 -4.24 -3.86 25.88
N GLN A 119 -5.03 -3.05 25.17
CA GLN A 119 -4.67 -2.47 23.89
C GLN A 119 -4.35 -0.98 24.05
N PRO A 120 -3.39 -0.41 23.29
CA PRO A 120 -3.10 1.02 23.33
C PRO A 120 -4.31 1.92 23.01
N THR A 121 -5.36 1.37 22.40
CA THR A 121 -6.57 2.07 21.98
C THR A 121 -7.75 1.90 22.95
N GLU A 122 -7.56 1.24 24.09
CA GLU A 122 -8.60 1.05 25.10
C GLU A 122 -9.21 2.40 25.55
N GLY A 123 -10.55 2.46 25.61
CA GLY A 123 -11.30 3.67 25.94
C GLY A 123 -11.35 4.74 24.84
N THR A 124 -10.83 4.45 23.64
CA THR A 124 -10.91 5.36 22.48
C THR A 124 -11.96 4.91 21.47
N VAL A 125 -12.20 5.70 20.42
CA VAL A 125 -13.05 5.27 19.28
C VAL A 125 -12.48 4.05 18.53
N LEU A 126 -11.20 3.73 18.72
CA LEU A 126 -10.53 2.57 18.12
C LEU A 126 -10.43 1.38 19.09
N ASP A 127 -11.09 1.47 20.24
CA ASP A 127 -11.21 0.35 21.16
C ASP A 127 -11.87 -0.83 20.41
N PRO A 128 -11.28 -2.04 20.43
CA PRO A 128 -11.85 -3.22 19.77
C PRO A 128 -13.30 -3.51 20.18
N GLU A 129 -13.66 -3.29 21.45
CA GLU A 129 -15.02 -3.52 21.94
C GLU A 129 -15.99 -2.48 21.37
N VAL A 130 -15.56 -1.22 21.23
CA VAL A 130 -16.35 -0.17 20.58
C VAL A 130 -16.57 -0.50 19.10
N GLN A 131 -15.53 -0.93 18.40
CA GLN A 131 -15.62 -1.31 16.98
C GLN A 131 -16.49 -2.56 16.78
N ALA A 132 -16.37 -3.58 17.62
CA ALA A 132 -17.21 -4.78 17.58
C ALA A 132 -18.69 -4.45 17.78
N ARG A 133 -19.03 -3.60 18.77
CA ARG A 133 -20.40 -3.13 18.98
C ARG A 133 -20.92 -2.33 17.80
N ASN A 134 -20.08 -1.54 17.15
CA ASN A 134 -20.46 -0.78 15.96
C ASN A 134 -20.80 -1.69 14.75
N HIS A 135 -20.24 -2.90 14.70
CA HIS A 135 -20.49 -3.91 13.67
C HIS A 135 -21.58 -4.93 14.07
N ASN A 136 -22.40 -4.63 15.07
CA ASN A 136 -23.50 -5.49 15.49
C ASN A 136 -24.68 -5.42 14.49
N PRO A 137 -25.05 -6.51 13.79
CA PRO A 137 -26.13 -6.51 12.80
C PRO A 137 -27.52 -6.24 13.37
N TRP A 138 -27.69 -6.36 14.69
CA TRP A 138 -28.96 -6.10 15.39
C TRP A 138 -29.02 -4.71 16.04
N GLY A 139 -27.95 -3.92 15.92
CA GLY A 139 -27.84 -2.58 16.48
C GLY A 139 -27.95 -1.47 15.43
N THR A 140 -28.03 -0.24 15.91
CA THR A 140 -27.77 0.95 15.09
C THR A 140 -26.27 1.24 15.15
N TRP A 141 -25.62 1.27 13.99
CA TRP A 141 -24.20 1.61 13.86
C TRP A 141 -24.01 3.12 13.66
N ASP A 142 -22.82 3.61 13.97
CA ASP A 142 -22.36 4.98 13.73
C ASP A 142 -21.29 4.99 12.62
N PRO A 143 -21.59 5.58 11.44
CA PRO A 143 -20.63 5.69 10.34
C PRO A 143 -19.38 6.50 10.66
N MET A 144 -19.44 7.44 11.61
CA MET A 144 -18.30 8.25 12.00
C MET A 144 -17.34 7.52 12.95
N VAL A 145 -17.86 6.58 13.75
CA VAL A 145 -17.02 5.64 14.52
C VAL A 145 -16.26 4.73 13.58
N ASP A 146 -16.92 4.23 12.53
CA ASP A 146 -16.28 3.41 11.50
C ASP A 146 -15.26 4.23 10.67
N TYR A 147 -15.67 5.40 10.20
CA TYR A 147 -14.79 6.31 9.45
C TYR A 147 -13.54 6.67 10.27
N ALA A 148 -13.68 6.89 11.59
CA ALA A 148 -12.53 7.13 12.45
C ALA A 148 -11.51 5.97 12.41
N MET A 149 -11.98 4.72 12.32
CA MET A 149 -11.11 3.55 12.18
C MET A 149 -10.54 3.46 10.75
N MET A 150 -11.39 3.36 9.73
CA MET A 150 -10.95 3.06 8.37
C MET A 150 -10.11 4.20 7.75
N SER A 151 -10.43 5.47 8.05
CA SER A 151 -9.61 6.60 7.58
C SER A 151 -8.17 6.57 8.10
N ARG A 152 -7.91 5.92 9.24
CA ARG A 152 -6.56 5.78 9.80
C ARG A 152 -5.74 4.69 9.11
N PHE A 153 -6.38 3.63 8.62
CA PHE A 153 -5.73 2.68 7.71
C PHE A 153 -5.26 3.42 6.45
N ASN A 154 -6.17 4.12 5.78
CA ASN A 154 -5.84 4.92 4.60
C ASN A 154 -4.78 5.99 4.86
N ARG A 155 -4.82 6.68 6.01
CA ARG A 155 -3.79 7.67 6.37
C ARG A 155 -2.40 7.04 6.52
N GLY A 156 -2.33 5.82 7.06
CA GLY A 156 -1.06 5.09 7.12
C GLY A 156 -0.56 4.68 5.74
N PHE A 157 -1.46 4.20 4.87
CA PHE A 157 -1.12 3.77 3.51
C PHE A 157 -0.75 4.94 2.59
N SER A 158 -1.44 6.08 2.71
CA SER A 158 -1.18 7.28 1.92
C SER A 158 0.14 7.97 2.29
N SER A 159 0.83 7.52 3.34
CA SER A 159 2.21 7.92 3.61
C SER A 159 3.12 7.71 2.38
N LEU A 160 2.87 6.68 1.56
CA LEU A 160 3.62 6.46 0.32
C LEU A 160 3.44 7.62 -0.67
N LEU A 161 2.21 8.06 -0.87
CA LEU A 161 1.88 9.19 -1.74
C LEU A 161 2.46 10.50 -1.20
N HIS A 162 2.42 10.68 0.11
CA HIS A 162 2.77 11.94 0.78
C HIS A 162 4.24 12.04 1.24
N ALA A 163 5.02 10.96 1.17
CA ALA A 163 6.46 10.99 1.40
C ALA A 163 7.13 12.00 0.46
N ASN A 164 8.15 12.71 0.93
CA ASN A 164 8.89 13.64 0.07
C ASN A 164 9.68 12.88 -1.01
N LYS A 165 10.21 11.69 -0.66
CA LYS A 165 11.00 10.86 -1.58
C LYS A 165 10.13 9.88 -2.39
N PRO A 166 10.63 9.40 -3.54
CA PRO A 166 9.95 8.42 -4.37
C PRO A 166 9.71 7.08 -3.66
N THR A 167 8.56 6.48 -3.95
CA THR A 167 8.10 5.20 -3.43
C THR A 167 7.77 4.24 -4.58
N VAL A 168 8.23 3.00 -4.48
CA VAL A 168 8.03 1.95 -5.48
C VAL A 168 7.33 0.76 -4.81
N ALA A 169 6.24 0.25 -5.39
CA ALA A 169 5.66 -1.03 -5.00
C ALA A 169 6.15 -2.13 -5.96
N LYS A 170 6.80 -3.17 -5.41
CA LYS A 170 7.14 -4.40 -6.14
C LYS A 170 6.09 -5.46 -5.88
N VAL A 171 5.32 -5.83 -6.90
CA VAL A 171 4.17 -6.73 -6.74
C VAL A 171 4.39 -8.04 -7.49
N HIS A 172 4.61 -9.13 -6.74
CA HIS A 172 4.49 -10.50 -7.24
C HIS A 172 3.22 -11.15 -6.70
N GLY A 173 2.73 -12.18 -7.40
CA GLY A 173 1.59 -12.98 -6.97
C GLY A 173 0.26 -12.22 -6.95
N PHE A 174 0.00 -11.43 -5.90
CA PHE A 174 -1.25 -10.69 -5.75
C PHE A 174 -1.11 -9.41 -4.91
N ALA A 175 -1.77 -8.36 -5.36
CA ALA A 175 -2.20 -7.21 -4.58
C ALA A 175 -3.71 -7.07 -4.77
N VAL A 176 -4.50 -7.63 -3.85
CA VAL A 176 -5.97 -7.69 -3.98
C VAL A 176 -6.66 -7.12 -2.76
N ALA A 177 -7.91 -6.67 -2.95
CA ALA A 177 -8.69 -6.01 -1.89
C ALA A 177 -7.87 -4.88 -1.26
N GLY A 178 -7.74 -4.85 0.06
CA GLY A 178 -6.92 -3.86 0.78
C GLY A 178 -5.45 -3.80 0.36
N GLY A 179 -4.89 -4.84 -0.27
CA GLY A 179 -3.53 -4.76 -0.83
C GLY A 179 -3.42 -3.69 -1.92
N THR A 180 -4.52 -3.41 -2.63
CA THR A 180 -4.60 -2.31 -3.59
C THR A 180 -4.75 -0.95 -2.92
N ASP A 181 -5.35 -0.88 -1.72
CA ASP A 181 -5.40 0.35 -0.91
C ASP A 181 -4.00 0.79 -0.43
N ILE A 182 -3.00 -0.11 -0.50
CA ILE A 182 -1.59 0.22 -0.26
C ILE A 182 -0.87 0.52 -1.58
N ALA A 183 -0.87 -0.44 -2.52
CA ALA A 183 -0.05 -0.37 -3.72
C ALA A 183 -0.34 0.87 -4.57
N LEU A 184 -1.62 1.27 -4.66
CA LEU A 184 -2.04 2.41 -5.48
C LEU A 184 -1.68 3.77 -4.89
N PHE A 185 -1.07 3.85 -3.70
CA PHE A 185 -0.46 5.08 -3.20
C PHE A 185 1.02 5.23 -3.60
N ALA A 186 1.69 4.16 -4.04
CA ALA A 186 3.08 4.26 -4.49
C ALA A 186 3.22 5.14 -5.74
N ASP A 187 4.36 5.82 -5.88
CA ASP A 187 4.64 6.64 -7.07
C ASP A 187 4.78 5.76 -8.31
N GLN A 188 5.43 4.61 -8.16
CA GLN A 188 5.58 3.60 -9.21
C GLN A 188 5.19 2.21 -8.74
N ILE A 189 4.61 1.42 -9.65
CA ILE A 189 4.31 0.00 -9.44
C ILE A 189 5.05 -0.78 -10.52
N ILE A 190 5.90 -1.72 -10.11
CA ILE A 190 6.48 -2.75 -10.97
C ILE A 190 5.94 -4.10 -10.51
N CYS A 191 5.53 -4.97 -11.44
CA CYS A 191 4.85 -6.21 -11.08
C CYS A 191 5.24 -7.39 -11.95
N ALA A 192 5.11 -8.62 -11.44
CA ALA A 192 5.24 -9.80 -12.31
C ALA A 192 4.08 -9.82 -13.32
N GLU A 193 4.31 -10.27 -14.55
CA GLU A 193 3.25 -10.33 -15.58
C GLU A 193 2.04 -11.19 -15.18
N ASP A 194 2.27 -12.18 -14.31
CA ASP A 194 1.27 -13.09 -13.75
C ASP A 194 0.68 -12.61 -12.41
N ALA A 195 1.10 -11.44 -11.92
CA ALA A 195 0.56 -10.85 -10.69
C ALA A 195 -0.93 -10.52 -10.87
N ARG A 196 -1.68 -10.51 -9.76
CA ARG A 196 -3.10 -10.17 -9.77
C ARG A 196 -3.40 -8.87 -9.04
N PHE A 197 -4.11 -7.96 -9.71
CA PHE A 197 -4.61 -6.70 -9.14
C PHE A 197 -6.13 -6.65 -9.21
N GLY A 198 -6.81 -6.36 -8.10
CA GLY A 198 -8.26 -6.20 -8.14
C GLY A 198 -8.88 -5.92 -6.78
N TYR A 199 -10.16 -5.60 -6.80
CA TYR A 199 -10.95 -5.39 -5.58
C TYR A 199 -12.21 -6.27 -5.54
N PRO A 200 -12.07 -7.60 -5.40
CA PRO A 200 -13.21 -8.51 -5.29
C PRO A 200 -14.26 -8.16 -4.21
N PRO A 201 -13.93 -7.55 -3.06
CA PRO A 201 -14.94 -7.14 -2.07
C PRO A 201 -15.99 -6.15 -2.57
N THR A 202 -15.82 -5.52 -3.75
CA THR A 202 -16.91 -4.74 -4.36
C THR A 202 -18.14 -5.60 -4.66
N ARG A 203 -17.97 -6.91 -4.83
CA ARG A 203 -19.08 -7.89 -4.93
C ARG A 203 -19.88 -7.94 -3.62
N THR A 204 -19.20 -7.81 -2.48
CA THR A 204 -19.77 -7.77 -1.14
C THR A 204 -18.69 -7.51 -0.09
N TRP A 205 -19.03 -6.67 0.91
CA TRP A 205 -18.25 -6.36 2.10
C TRP A 205 -17.04 -5.43 1.93
N GLY A 206 -16.96 -4.67 0.83
CA GLY A 206 -15.98 -3.59 0.75
C GLY A 206 -16.16 -2.65 -0.43
N ILE A 207 -15.73 -1.41 -0.26
CA ILE A 207 -15.46 -0.48 -1.35
C ILE A 207 -14.00 -0.02 -1.19
N PRO A 208 -13.17 0.14 -2.25
CA PRO A 208 -11.76 0.46 -2.08
C PRO A 208 -11.58 1.77 -1.34
N ALA A 209 -11.21 1.68 -0.05
CA ALA A 209 -11.24 2.81 0.85
C ALA A 209 -10.25 3.90 0.40
N ALA A 210 -9.14 3.51 -0.24
CA ALA A 210 -8.15 4.47 -0.75
C ALA A 210 -8.71 5.39 -1.85
N GLY A 211 -9.77 4.97 -2.56
CA GLY A 211 -10.40 5.78 -3.61
C GLY A 211 -9.52 6.02 -4.85
N MET A 212 -8.47 5.23 -5.06
CA MET A 212 -7.42 5.52 -6.05
C MET A 212 -7.67 4.97 -7.47
N TRP A 213 -8.60 4.03 -7.67
CA TRP A 213 -8.76 3.35 -8.96
C TRP A 213 -8.99 4.30 -10.13
N ALA A 214 -9.91 5.27 -10.00
CA ALA A 214 -10.18 6.23 -11.07
C ALA A 214 -8.98 7.14 -11.36
N HIS A 215 -8.21 7.52 -10.33
CA HIS A 215 -7.00 8.32 -10.47
C HIS A 215 -5.85 7.59 -11.17
N ARG A 216 -5.84 6.24 -11.09
CA ARG A 216 -4.77 5.41 -11.64
C ARG A 216 -5.06 4.90 -13.05
N VAL A 217 -6.30 4.46 -13.33
CA VAL A 217 -6.64 3.84 -14.62
C VAL A 217 -7.72 4.58 -15.40
N GLY A 218 -8.23 5.71 -14.89
CA GLY A 218 -9.32 6.47 -15.50
C GLY A 218 -10.71 5.85 -15.27
N ASP A 219 -11.75 6.61 -15.61
CA ASP A 219 -13.14 6.32 -15.25
C ASP A 219 -13.65 4.96 -15.76
N GLN A 220 -13.55 4.70 -17.07
CA GLN A 220 -14.13 3.51 -17.68
C GLN A 220 -13.47 2.21 -17.19
N ARG A 221 -12.14 2.21 -17.06
CA ARG A 221 -11.37 1.06 -16.58
C ARG A 221 -11.61 0.81 -15.09
N ALA A 222 -11.66 1.88 -14.29
CA ALA A 222 -11.99 1.77 -12.87
C ALA A 222 -13.41 1.19 -12.68
N LYS A 223 -14.42 1.69 -13.41
CA LYS A 223 -15.78 1.16 -13.37
C LYS A 223 -15.86 -0.30 -13.85
N ARG A 224 -15.11 -0.67 -14.89
CA ARG A 224 -15.04 -2.07 -15.36
C ARG A 224 -14.62 -3.03 -14.24
N LEU A 225 -13.66 -2.64 -13.41
CA LEU A 225 -13.19 -3.44 -12.28
C LEU A 225 -14.16 -3.35 -11.10
N LEU A 226 -14.58 -2.16 -10.70
CA LEU A 226 -15.38 -1.97 -9.48
C LEU A 226 -16.85 -2.36 -9.63
N PHE A 227 -17.40 -2.43 -10.84
CA PHE A 227 -18.75 -2.97 -11.06
C PHE A 227 -18.79 -4.50 -11.08
N THR A 228 -17.65 -5.18 -11.15
CA THR A 228 -17.59 -6.65 -11.31
C THR A 228 -16.81 -7.35 -10.20
N GLY A 229 -15.84 -6.67 -9.59
CA GLY A 229 -14.88 -7.27 -8.67
C GLY A 229 -13.79 -8.08 -9.35
N ASP A 230 -13.72 -8.06 -10.68
CA ASP A 230 -12.71 -8.78 -11.45
C ASP A 230 -11.30 -8.25 -11.17
N SER A 231 -10.31 -9.08 -11.50
CA SER A 231 -8.90 -8.72 -11.41
C SER A 231 -8.22 -8.59 -12.77
N LEU A 232 -7.15 -7.80 -12.81
CA LEU A 232 -6.19 -7.72 -13.90
C LEU A 232 -5.02 -8.68 -13.64
N SER A 233 -4.43 -9.23 -14.71
CA SER A 233 -3.05 -9.70 -14.67
C SER A 233 -2.07 -8.52 -14.56
N GLY A 234 -0.82 -8.80 -14.20
CA GLY A 234 0.26 -7.80 -14.22
C GLY A 234 0.47 -7.26 -15.63
N LYS A 235 0.36 -8.11 -16.65
CA LYS A 235 0.43 -7.67 -18.05
C LYS A 235 -0.66 -6.65 -18.41
N GLN A 236 -1.90 -6.92 -18.01
CA GLN A 236 -2.99 -5.96 -18.21
C GLN A 236 -2.80 -4.69 -17.38
N ALA A 237 -2.22 -4.80 -16.17
CA ALA A 237 -1.91 -3.64 -15.34
C ALA A 237 -0.87 -2.72 -16.02
N GLU A 238 0.14 -3.27 -16.69
CA GLU A 238 1.08 -2.51 -17.53
C GLU A 238 0.35 -1.86 -18.72
N GLU A 239 -0.41 -2.62 -19.50
CA GLU A 239 -1.16 -2.12 -20.67
C GLU A 239 -2.14 -0.98 -20.30
N TRP A 240 -2.68 -1.01 -19.07
CA TRP A 240 -3.64 -0.02 -18.59
C TRP A 240 -2.99 1.18 -17.92
N GLY A 241 -1.67 1.18 -17.76
CA GLY A 241 -0.90 2.22 -17.09
C GLY A 241 -1.00 2.21 -15.56
N LEU A 242 -1.48 1.12 -14.96
CA LEU A 242 -1.48 0.92 -13.51
C LEU A 242 -0.06 0.58 -13.02
N ALA A 243 0.66 -0.26 -13.75
CA ALA A 243 2.07 -0.58 -13.54
C ALA A 243 2.93 0.04 -14.66
N ILE A 244 4.18 0.39 -14.33
CA ILE A 244 5.13 0.98 -15.29
C ILE A 244 5.85 -0.08 -16.14
N GLU A 245 5.95 -1.31 -15.65
CA GLU A 245 6.52 -2.47 -16.33
C GLU A 245 5.95 -3.76 -15.70
N ALA A 246 5.75 -4.79 -16.51
CA ALA A 246 5.33 -6.11 -16.05
C ALA A 246 6.23 -7.25 -16.59
N PRO A 247 7.45 -7.43 -16.05
CA PRO A 247 8.36 -8.50 -16.49
C PRO A 247 7.88 -9.92 -16.10
N PRO A 248 8.48 -10.96 -16.69
CA PRO A 248 8.37 -12.34 -16.19
C PRO A 248 8.69 -12.43 -14.70
N ALA A 249 8.02 -13.36 -13.99
CA ALA A 249 8.09 -13.44 -12.53
C ALA A 249 9.52 -13.69 -11.99
N ASP A 250 10.35 -14.43 -12.72
CA ASP A 250 11.75 -14.71 -12.41
C ASP A 250 12.70 -13.53 -12.71
N GLU A 251 12.27 -12.57 -13.52
CA GLU A 251 13.01 -11.35 -13.83
C GLU A 251 12.60 -10.16 -12.94
N LEU A 252 11.44 -10.21 -12.28
CA LEU A 252 10.88 -9.10 -11.51
C LEU A 252 11.87 -8.48 -10.51
N ASP A 253 12.63 -9.30 -9.78
CA ASP A 253 13.58 -8.81 -8.80
C ASP A 253 14.71 -8.01 -9.46
N ALA A 254 15.30 -8.54 -10.54
CA ALA A 254 16.36 -7.86 -11.27
C ALA A 254 15.87 -6.54 -11.88
N ARG A 255 14.70 -6.55 -12.52
CA ARG A 255 14.09 -5.35 -13.12
C ARG A 255 13.75 -4.30 -12.07
N THR A 256 13.32 -4.73 -10.88
CA THR A 256 13.06 -3.81 -9.76
C THR A 256 14.35 -3.16 -9.27
N GLU A 257 15.42 -3.93 -9.08
CA GLU A 257 16.73 -3.37 -8.66
C GLU A 257 17.28 -2.39 -9.69
N GLU A 258 17.16 -2.68 -10.99
CA GLU A 258 17.55 -1.74 -12.04
C GLU A 258 16.80 -0.42 -11.94
N LEU A 259 15.48 -0.45 -11.74
CA LEU A 259 14.67 0.75 -11.55
C LEU A 259 15.13 1.53 -10.30
N LEU A 260 15.29 0.85 -9.17
CA LEU A 260 15.68 1.48 -7.90
C LEU A 260 17.08 2.08 -7.98
N GLU A 261 18.03 1.39 -8.62
CA GLU A 261 19.39 1.89 -8.81
C GLU A 261 19.37 3.19 -9.62
N ARG A 262 18.59 3.22 -10.72
CA ARG A 262 18.45 4.43 -11.55
C ARG A 262 17.89 5.60 -10.76
N ILE A 263 16.84 5.39 -9.96
CA ILE A 263 16.25 6.44 -9.11
C ILE A 263 17.28 6.90 -8.07
N SER A 264 17.98 5.98 -7.42
CA SER A 264 18.93 6.29 -6.34
C SER A 264 20.17 7.09 -6.76
N ARG A 265 20.46 7.11 -8.08
CA ARG A 265 21.53 7.91 -8.67
C ARG A 265 21.13 9.38 -8.84
N VAL A 266 19.84 9.71 -8.74
CA VAL A 266 19.34 11.07 -8.83
C VAL A 266 19.46 11.76 -7.47
N PRO A 267 19.91 13.03 -7.41
CA PRO A 267 19.99 13.77 -6.15
C PRO A 267 18.64 13.89 -5.44
N ILE A 268 18.62 13.80 -4.11
CA ILE A 268 17.38 13.81 -3.31
C ILE A 268 16.55 15.07 -3.58
N ASN A 269 17.17 16.24 -3.62
CA ASN A 269 16.46 17.50 -3.92
C ASN A 269 15.75 17.46 -5.29
N GLN A 270 16.37 16.89 -6.32
CA GLN A 270 15.75 16.72 -7.63
C GLN A 270 14.56 15.75 -7.59
N LEU A 271 14.70 14.63 -6.87
CA LEU A 271 13.63 13.66 -6.68
C LEU A 271 12.42 14.28 -5.95
N VAL A 272 12.67 14.98 -4.85
CA VAL A 272 11.64 15.66 -4.05
C VAL A 272 10.94 16.74 -4.87
N MET A 273 11.70 17.61 -5.56
CA MET A 273 11.11 18.66 -6.42
C MET A 273 10.25 18.06 -7.54
N ALA A 274 10.69 16.97 -8.17
CA ALA A 274 9.91 16.28 -9.20
C ALA A 274 8.61 15.69 -8.64
N LYS A 275 8.68 15.00 -7.49
CA LYS A 275 7.48 14.43 -6.84
C LYS A 275 6.51 15.52 -6.41
N LEU A 276 6.97 16.62 -5.80
CA LEU A 276 6.12 17.76 -5.42
C LEU A 276 5.41 18.37 -6.64
N ALA A 277 6.11 18.55 -7.75
CA ALA A 277 5.54 19.09 -8.99
C ALA A 277 4.46 18.15 -9.56
N LEU A 278 4.72 16.84 -9.63
CA LEU A 278 3.77 15.86 -10.16
C LEU A 278 2.56 15.64 -9.25
N ASN A 279 2.77 15.59 -7.93
CA ASN A 279 1.69 15.46 -6.96
C ASN A 279 0.74 16.66 -6.98
N SER A 280 1.18 17.85 -7.40
CA SER A 280 0.28 19.00 -7.57
C SER A 280 -0.86 18.69 -8.56
N ALA A 281 -0.54 18.06 -9.69
CA ALA A 281 -1.54 17.67 -10.69
C ALA A 281 -2.43 16.53 -10.20
N LEU A 282 -1.83 15.50 -9.58
CA LEU A 282 -2.57 14.36 -9.04
C LEU A 282 -3.55 14.78 -7.94
N LEU A 283 -3.10 15.55 -6.96
CA LEU A 283 -3.96 16.01 -5.85
C LEU A 283 -5.06 16.95 -6.33
N ASN A 284 -4.81 17.75 -7.38
CA ASN A 284 -5.84 18.59 -8.02
C ASN A 284 -6.96 17.79 -8.71
N GLN A 285 -6.78 16.48 -8.95
CA GLN A 285 -7.87 15.60 -9.39
C GLN A 285 -8.89 15.31 -8.28
N GLY A 286 -8.66 15.76 -7.04
CA GLY A 286 -9.57 15.54 -5.92
C GLY A 286 -9.33 14.22 -5.16
N VAL A 287 -8.09 13.70 -5.17
CA VAL A 287 -7.70 12.44 -4.48
C VAL A 287 -8.19 12.38 -3.03
N LEU A 288 -8.04 13.48 -2.27
CA LEU A 288 -8.49 13.54 -0.87
C LEU A 288 -10.01 13.37 -0.74
N ASN A 289 -10.79 13.94 -1.67
CA ASN A 289 -12.24 13.79 -1.68
C ASN A 289 -12.65 12.36 -2.06
N SER A 290 -12.02 11.78 -3.09
CA SER A 290 -12.24 10.39 -3.50
C SER A 290 -11.94 9.42 -2.36
N GLY A 291 -10.80 9.58 -1.68
CA GLY A 291 -10.43 8.76 -0.52
C GLY A 291 -11.40 8.92 0.65
N MET A 292 -11.81 10.14 0.99
CA MET A 292 -12.78 10.40 2.05
C MET A 292 -14.12 9.70 1.80
N ILE A 293 -14.73 9.94 0.64
CA ILE A 293 -16.05 9.37 0.35
C ILE A 293 -15.99 7.84 0.18
N SER A 294 -14.91 7.32 -0.41
CA SER A 294 -14.73 5.87 -0.56
C SER A 294 -14.53 5.18 0.78
N THR A 295 -13.88 5.83 1.75
CA THR A 295 -13.77 5.35 3.14
C THR A 295 -15.15 5.24 3.80
N VAL A 296 -16.03 6.24 3.59
CA VAL A 296 -17.41 6.18 4.10
C VAL A 296 -18.20 5.06 3.41
N PHE A 297 -18.07 4.91 2.11
CA PHE A 297 -18.73 3.83 1.37
C PHE A 297 -18.22 2.44 1.75
N ASP A 298 -16.93 2.30 2.09
CA ASP A 298 -16.41 1.06 2.64
C ASP A 298 -17.11 0.71 3.96
N GLY A 299 -17.23 1.69 4.87
CA GLY A 299 -18.05 1.55 6.08
C GLY A 299 -19.48 1.13 5.78
N ILE A 300 -20.18 1.83 4.90
CA ILE A 300 -21.55 1.47 4.50
C ILE A 300 -21.61 0.02 3.99
N SER A 301 -20.68 -0.38 3.12
CA SER A 301 -20.66 -1.72 2.50
C SER A 301 -20.49 -2.86 3.51
N ARG A 302 -19.85 -2.59 4.65
CA ARG A 302 -19.70 -3.55 5.76
C ARG A 302 -20.93 -3.64 6.67
N HIS A 303 -21.85 -2.68 6.58
CA HIS A 303 -23.04 -2.57 7.43
C HIS A 303 -24.38 -2.60 6.64
N THR A 304 -24.36 -2.91 5.34
CA THR A 304 -25.58 -3.22 4.58
C THR A 304 -26.10 -4.62 4.94
N ARG A 305 -27.31 -4.96 4.47
CA ARG A 305 -27.85 -6.32 4.58
C ARG A 305 -26.87 -7.36 4.03
N GLU A 306 -26.29 -7.07 2.86
CA GLU A 306 -25.31 -7.91 2.17
C GLU A 306 -24.00 -8.01 2.96
N GLY A 307 -23.49 -6.89 3.48
CA GLY A 307 -22.28 -6.85 4.32
C GLY A 307 -22.42 -7.69 5.58
N TYR A 308 -23.51 -7.51 6.34
CA TYR A 308 -23.79 -8.32 7.52
C TYR A 308 -24.00 -9.80 7.19
N ALA A 309 -24.66 -10.12 6.07
CA ALA A 309 -24.82 -11.51 5.64
C ALA A 309 -23.46 -12.19 5.38
N PHE A 310 -22.52 -11.49 4.73
CA PHE A 310 -21.16 -11.99 4.51
C PHE A 310 -20.36 -12.14 5.81
N GLN A 311 -20.45 -11.17 6.72
CA GLN A 311 -19.81 -11.23 8.04
C GLN A 311 -20.33 -12.42 8.85
N LEU A 312 -21.66 -12.59 8.93
CA LEU A 312 -22.30 -13.72 9.63
C LEU A 312 -21.92 -15.05 8.97
N ARG A 313 -21.87 -15.12 7.64
CA ARG A 313 -21.40 -16.31 6.92
C ARG A 313 -19.95 -16.63 7.26
N SER A 314 -19.08 -15.61 7.31
CA SER A 314 -17.68 -15.76 7.71
C SER A 314 -17.55 -16.26 9.14
N ALA A 315 -18.31 -15.71 10.08
CA ALA A 315 -18.28 -16.13 11.50
C ALA A 315 -18.83 -17.56 11.72
N THR A 316 -19.77 -18.02 10.90
CA THR A 316 -20.44 -19.33 11.09
C THR A 316 -19.86 -20.46 10.24
N ALA A 317 -19.27 -20.17 9.08
CA ALA A 317 -18.72 -21.17 8.16
C ALA A 317 -17.23 -20.97 7.84
N GLY A 318 -16.61 -19.91 8.37
CA GLY A 318 -15.23 -19.52 8.11
C GLY A 318 -15.11 -18.59 6.90
N PHE A 319 -14.19 -17.62 6.97
CA PHE A 319 -14.04 -16.61 5.91
C PHE A 319 -13.68 -17.22 4.55
N ARG A 320 -12.95 -18.35 4.52
CA ARG A 320 -12.55 -19.00 3.27
C ARG A 320 -13.75 -19.50 2.48
N GLU A 321 -14.76 -20.02 3.18
CA GLU A 321 -15.99 -20.51 2.56
C GLU A 321 -16.85 -19.35 2.08
N ALA A 322 -17.00 -18.30 2.90
CA ALA A 322 -17.72 -17.09 2.50
C ALA A 322 -17.13 -16.43 1.25
N VAL A 323 -15.79 -16.37 1.14
CA VAL A 323 -15.12 -15.83 -0.05
C VAL A 323 -15.29 -16.76 -1.26
N ARG A 324 -15.23 -18.09 -1.08
CA ARG A 324 -15.52 -19.05 -2.16
C ARG A 324 -16.92 -18.83 -2.73
N GLU A 325 -17.94 -18.74 -1.87
CA GLU A 325 -19.33 -18.50 -2.27
C GLU A 325 -19.52 -17.16 -2.99
N ARG A 326 -18.75 -16.14 -2.60
CA ARG A 326 -18.76 -14.83 -3.25
C ARG A 326 -18.17 -14.88 -4.67
N ASP A 327 -17.08 -15.60 -4.87
CA ASP A 327 -16.26 -15.51 -6.09
C ASP A 327 -16.50 -16.65 -7.09
N GLU A 328 -16.85 -17.86 -6.63
CA GLU A 328 -17.09 -19.03 -7.49
C GLU A 328 -18.14 -18.79 -8.59
N PRO A 329 -19.28 -18.08 -8.34
CA PRO A 329 -20.25 -17.77 -9.39
C PRO A 329 -19.71 -16.90 -10.53
N PHE A 330 -18.62 -16.16 -10.32
CA PHE A 330 -17.96 -15.34 -11.34
C PHE A 330 -16.90 -16.12 -12.14
N GLY A 331 -16.59 -17.36 -11.74
CA GLY A 331 -15.62 -18.21 -12.42
C GLY A 331 -14.14 -17.85 -12.17
N ASP A 332 -13.87 -16.93 -11.24
CA ASP A 332 -12.52 -16.43 -10.95
C ASP A 332 -12.02 -16.73 -9.54
N TRP A 333 -12.69 -17.63 -8.81
CA TRP A 333 -12.23 -18.09 -7.51
C TRP A 333 -10.78 -18.62 -7.59
N LYS A 334 -9.92 -18.14 -6.68
CA LYS A 334 -8.46 -18.38 -6.69
C LYS A 334 -7.82 -17.92 -8.00
N ARG A 335 -7.28 -18.82 -8.82
CA ARG A 335 -6.54 -18.51 -10.06
C ARG A 335 -7.29 -18.94 -11.32
N ALA A 336 -8.54 -19.40 -11.19
CA ALA A 336 -9.30 -19.98 -12.30
C ALA A 336 -9.39 -19.07 -13.53
N GLN A 337 -9.41 -17.74 -13.37
CA GLN A 337 -9.42 -16.78 -14.48
C GLN A 337 -8.11 -16.74 -15.29
N PHE A 338 -6.98 -17.12 -14.70
CA PHE A 338 -5.66 -17.11 -15.35
C PHE A 338 -5.19 -18.50 -15.78
N ASP A 339 -5.88 -19.55 -15.32
CA ASP A 339 -5.60 -20.95 -15.67
C ASP A 339 -6.40 -21.43 -16.91
N GLN A 340 -7.26 -20.58 -17.50
CA GLN A 340 -7.96 -20.94 -18.74
C GLN A 340 -7.00 -20.91 -19.94
N PRO A 341 -7.00 -21.95 -20.80
CA PRO A 341 -6.21 -21.93 -22.02
C PRO A 341 -6.63 -20.73 -22.87
N LYS A 342 -5.64 -19.95 -23.32
CA LYS A 342 -5.87 -18.95 -24.37
C LYS A 342 -6.16 -19.72 -25.65
N ASP A 343 -7.44 -19.77 -26.04
CA ASP A 343 -7.85 -20.26 -27.37
C ASP A 343 -7.29 -19.38 -28.49
#